data_AF-E4T4S9-F1
#
_entry.id   AF-E4T4S9-F1
#
_cell.length_a   1.000
_cell.length_b   1.000
_cell.length_c   1.000
_cell.angle_alpha   90.00
_cell.angle_beta   90.00
_cell.angle_gamma   90.00
#
_symmetry.space_group_name_H-M   'P 1'
#
loop_
_entity.id
_entity.type
_entity.pdbx_description
1 polymer ?
#
loop_
_entity_poly.entity_id
_entity_poly.type
_entity_poly.pdbx_seq_one_letter_code
_entity_poly.pdbx_strand_id
1 'polypeptide(L)'
;MNTLSVIDPQYNEVFFDAKSIGLAIVNSVLSSNVHDLLKRTLKNPCVILEQASGKRSYVFLTKDLDIHAVNVVFKDSNWYAEGLNAEMRREDLVELNNISKVIYKKLG
;
A
#
# COMPACT_ATOMS: atom_id res chain seq x y z
N MET A 1 0.34 5.96 -22.00
CA MET A 1 1.11 5.56 -20.80
C MET A 1 0.54 4.24 -20.33
N ASN A 2 1.36 3.21 -20.11
CA ASN A 2 0.88 1.92 -19.60
C ASN A 2 0.73 2.01 -18.08
N THR A 3 -0.35 2.63 -17.62
CA THR A 3 -0.76 2.59 -16.22
C THR A 3 -1.41 1.24 -15.95
N LEU A 4 -0.90 0.50 -14.97
CA LEU A 4 -1.58 -0.68 -14.46
C LEU A 4 -2.60 -0.21 -13.41
N SER A 5 -3.76 -0.85 -13.34
CA SER A 5 -4.74 -0.60 -12.26
C SER A 5 -5.07 -1.86 -11.49
N VAL A 6 -5.48 -1.70 -10.24
CA VAL A 6 -6.06 -2.76 -9.41
C VAL A 6 -7.25 -2.21 -8.65
N ILE A 7 -8.30 -3.03 -8.50
CA ILE A 7 -9.41 -2.73 -7.60
C ILE A 7 -9.07 -3.23 -6.20
N ASP A 8 -9.17 -2.34 -5.22
CA ASP A 8 -8.94 -2.64 -3.80
C ASP A 8 -10.21 -3.21 -3.09
N PRO A 9 -10.13 -3.66 -1.82
CA PRO A 9 -11.28 -4.12 -1.04
C PRO A 9 -12.33 -3.06 -0.72
N GLN A 10 -12.04 -1.80 -0.97
CA GLN A 10 -12.96 -0.66 -0.81
C GLN A 10 -13.55 -0.25 -2.17
N TYR A 11 -13.34 -1.07 -3.21
CA TYR A 11 -13.79 -0.85 -4.59
C TYR A 11 -13.21 0.41 -5.25
N ASN A 12 -12.07 0.92 -4.76
CA ASN A 12 -11.33 1.98 -5.42
C ASN A 12 -10.48 1.41 -6.54
N GLU A 13 -10.48 2.06 -7.71
CA GLU A 13 -9.48 1.81 -8.73
C GLU A 13 -8.19 2.56 -8.37
N VAL A 14 -7.12 1.80 -8.13
CA VAL A 14 -5.79 2.31 -7.77
C VAL A 14 -4.84 2.11 -8.94
N PHE A 15 -4.24 3.21 -9.40
CA PHE A 15 -3.31 3.24 -10.51
C PHE A 15 -1.85 3.15 -10.03
N PHE A 16 -1.05 2.41 -10.77
CA PHE A 16 0.40 2.38 -10.63
C PHE A 16 1.01 3.09 -11.84
N ASP A 17 1.62 4.23 -11.60
CA ASP A 17 2.44 4.86 -12.62
C ASP A 17 3.86 4.23 -12.65
N ALA A 18 4.55 4.38 -13.77
CA ALA A 18 5.89 3.83 -13.95
C ALA A 18 6.92 4.41 -12.96
N LYS A 19 6.67 5.59 -12.37
CA LYS A 19 7.55 6.22 -11.38
C LYS A 19 7.36 5.62 -9.99
N SER A 20 6.12 5.33 -9.59
CA SER A 20 5.77 4.63 -8.35
C SER A 20 6.29 3.21 -8.33
N ILE A 21 6.20 2.53 -9.48
CA ILE A 21 6.81 1.20 -9.67
C ILE A 21 8.35 1.33 -9.70
N GLY A 22 8.89 2.33 -10.41
CA GLY A 22 10.32 2.58 -10.53
C GLY A 22 11.03 2.92 -9.21
N LEU A 23 10.44 3.73 -8.35
CA LEU A 23 10.98 4.05 -7.00
C LEU A 23 11.00 2.82 -6.09
N ALA A 24 10.00 1.94 -6.19
CA ALA A 24 9.99 0.67 -5.47
C ALA A 24 11.05 -0.32 -5.99
N ILE A 25 11.30 -0.33 -7.31
CA ILE A 25 12.33 -1.15 -7.96
C ILE A 25 13.76 -0.63 -7.70
N VAL A 26 13.97 0.69 -7.64
CA VAL A 26 15.31 1.28 -7.44
C VAL A 26 15.79 1.13 -5.99
N ASN A 27 14.88 1.12 -5.02
CA ASN A 27 15.22 0.94 -3.60
C ASN A 27 15.24 -0.51 -3.13
N SER A 28 14.87 -1.49 -3.97
CA SER A 28 14.94 -2.90 -3.63
C SER A 28 15.22 -3.75 -4.86
N VAL A 29 16.34 -4.46 -4.86
CA VAL A 29 16.72 -5.46 -5.87
C VAL A 29 15.63 -6.53 -5.91
N LEU A 30 14.60 -6.44 -6.77
CA LEU A 30 13.61 -7.50 -7.07
C LEU A 30 12.68 -7.03 -8.23
N SER A 31 13.10 -7.25 -9.47
CA SER A 31 12.43 -6.70 -10.68
C SER A 31 11.10 -7.38 -11.08
N SER A 32 10.67 -8.45 -10.41
CA SER A 32 9.36 -9.13 -10.68
C SER A 32 8.45 -9.19 -9.45
N ASN A 33 9.01 -9.46 -8.27
CA ASN A 33 8.20 -9.79 -7.08
C ASN A 33 7.58 -8.55 -6.41
N VAL A 34 8.16 -7.36 -6.62
CA VAL A 34 7.66 -6.10 -6.03
C VAL A 34 6.26 -5.78 -6.56
N HIS A 35 6.03 -5.99 -7.85
CA HIS A 35 4.73 -5.77 -8.46
C HIS A 35 3.64 -6.71 -7.91
N ASP A 36 3.96 -7.99 -7.77
CA ASP A 36 3.01 -8.98 -7.26
C ASP A 36 2.73 -8.75 -5.77
N LEU A 37 3.74 -8.32 -5.02
CA LEU A 37 3.60 -7.92 -3.62
C LEU A 37 2.73 -6.67 -3.47
N LEU A 38 2.96 -5.62 -4.28
CA LEU A 38 2.12 -4.42 -4.35
C LEU A 38 0.64 -4.80 -4.59
N LYS A 39 0.40 -5.62 -5.62
CA LYS A 39 -0.96 -6.11 -5.95
C LYS A 39 -1.56 -6.92 -4.81
N ARG A 40 -0.79 -7.80 -4.17
CA ARG A 40 -1.28 -8.64 -3.06
C ARG A 40 -1.67 -7.79 -1.85
N THR A 41 -0.81 -6.84 -1.47
CA THR A 41 -1.04 -5.93 -0.34
C THR A 41 -2.28 -5.07 -0.56
N LEU A 42 -2.48 -4.56 -1.77
CA LEU A 42 -3.66 -3.75 -2.09
C LEU A 42 -4.95 -4.58 -2.15
N LYS A 43 -4.91 -5.81 -2.69
CA LYS A 43 -6.09 -6.67 -2.82
C LYS A 43 -6.55 -7.29 -1.50
N ASN A 44 -5.62 -7.59 -0.60
CA ASN A 44 -5.92 -8.29 0.65
C ASN A 44 -5.13 -7.72 1.84
N PRO A 45 -5.24 -6.41 2.14
CA PRO A 45 -4.64 -5.84 3.32
C PRO A 45 -5.22 -6.47 4.58
N CYS A 46 -4.41 -6.52 5.65
CA CYS A 46 -4.89 -6.81 6.99
C CYS A 46 -5.69 -5.62 7.55
N VAL A 47 -5.22 -4.39 7.28
CA VAL A 47 -5.86 -3.15 7.69
C VAL A 47 -5.60 -2.04 6.65
N ILE A 48 -6.55 -1.13 6.50
CA ILE A 48 -6.35 0.14 5.78
C ILE A 48 -6.47 1.28 6.77
N LEU A 49 -5.40 2.07 6.85
CA LEU A 49 -5.27 3.23 7.72
C LEU A 49 -5.36 4.51 6.88
N GLU A 50 -6.28 5.39 7.23
CA GLU A 50 -6.47 6.70 6.58
C GLU A 50 -5.91 7.81 7.47
N GLN A 51 -4.92 8.54 6.95
CA GLN A 51 -4.33 9.69 7.61
C GLN A 51 -5.20 10.94 7.39
N ALA A 52 -5.04 11.96 8.25
CA ALA A 52 -5.74 13.24 8.10
C ALA A 52 -5.48 13.95 6.76
N SER A 53 -4.36 13.65 6.11
CA SER A 53 -3.99 14.14 4.78
C SER A 53 -4.79 13.51 3.63
N GLY A 54 -5.67 12.54 3.91
CA GLY A 54 -6.36 11.73 2.89
C GLY A 54 -5.49 10.63 2.28
N LYS A 55 -4.23 10.48 2.74
CA LYS A 55 -3.38 9.35 2.36
C LYS A 55 -3.85 8.08 3.05
N ARG A 56 -3.76 6.96 2.34
CA ARG A 56 -4.10 5.63 2.86
C ARG A 56 -2.87 4.74 2.87
N SER A 57 -2.72 3.99 3.95
CA SER A 57 -1.72 2.92 4.07
C SER A 57 -2.42 1.58 4.11
N TYR A 58 -2.17 0.75 3.11
CA TYR A 58 -2.69 -0.60 3.00
C TYR A 58 -1.66 -1.52 3.61
N VAL A 59 -1.91 -1.98 4.83
CA VAL A 59 -0.96 -2.75 5.62
C VAL A 59 -1.27 -4.23 5.47
N PHE A 60 -0.24 -5.01 5.17
CA PHE A 60 -0.28 -6.45 4.98
C PHE A 60 0.75 -7.11 5.88
N LEU A 61 0.36 -8.17 6.58
CA LEU A 61 1.24 -8.99 7.40
C LEU A 61 1.62 -10.26 6.65
N THR A 62 2.92 -10.54 6.52
CA THR A 62 3.39 -11.80 5.93
C THR A 62 3.19 -12.96 6.91
N LYS A 63 3.41 -14.19 6.41
CA LYS A 63 3.41 -15.39 7.25
C LYS A 63 4.54 -15.37 8.28
N ASP A 64 5.63 -14.67 7.95
CA ASP A 64 6.82 -14.52 8.80
C ASP A 64 6.71 -13.31 9.74
N LEU A 65 5.52 -12.69 9.82
CA LEU A 65 5.18 -11.53 10.65
C LEU A 65 5.82 -10.20 10.22
N ASP A 66 6.36 -10.12 9.00
CA ASP A 66 6.82 -8.86 8.43
C ASP A 66 5.63 -7.95 8.11
N ILE A 67 5.83 -6.65 8.30
CA ILE A 67 4.81 -5.63 8.04
C ILE A 67 5.15 -4.94 6.73
N HIS A 68 4.29 -5.12 5.74
CA HIS A 68 4.40 -4.46 4.45
C HIS A 68 3.29 -3.42 4.32
N ALA A 69 3.60 -2.23 3.80
CA ALA A 69 2.61 -1.20 3.58
C ALA A 69 2.69 -0.64 2.16
N VAL A 70 1.55 -0.50 1.51
CA VAL A 70 1.43 0.27 0.26
C VAL A 70 0.76 1.60 0.57
N ASN A 71 1.48 2.68 0.28
CA ASN A 71 0.97 4.03 0.46
C ASN A 71 0.23 4.46 -0.80
N VAL A 72 -0.99 4.96 -0.62
CA VAL A 72 -1.88 5.38 -1.70
C VAL A 72 -2.39 6.78 -1.42
N VAL A 73 -2.45 7.60 -2.47
CA VAL A 73 -2.92 8.98 -2.40
C VAL A 73 -4.01 9.24 -3.40
N PHE A 74 -4.95 10.13 -3.03
CA PHE A 74 -5.97 10.61 -3.95
C PHE A 74 -5.50 11.90 -4.61
N LYS A 75 -5.40 11.90 -5.94
CA LYS A 75 -4.94 13.03 -6.75
C LYS A 75 -5.69 13.04 -8.06
N ASP A 76 -6.02 14.22 -8.59
CA ASP A 76 -6.67 14.36 -9.91
C ASP A 76 -7.90 13.44 -10.07
N SER A 77 -8.72 13.35 -9.01
CA SER A 77 -9.90 12.49 -8.90
C SER A 77 -9.64 10.97 -9.02
N ASN A 78 -8.41 10.51 -8.85
CA ASN A 78 -8.01 9.11 -8.96
C ASN A 78 -7.09 8.69 -7.80
N TRP A 79 -7.06 7.40 -7.47
CA TRP A 79 -6.15 6.87 -6.45
C TRP A 79 -4.85 6.36 -7.08
N TYR A 80 -3.72 6.71 -6.51
CA TYR A 80 -2.39 6.31 -7.00
C TYR A 80 -1.58 5.67 -5.90
N ALA A 81 -0.93 4.54 -6.19
CA ALA A 81 0.10 3.99 -5.32
C ALA A 81 1.36 4.87 -5.42
N GLU A 82 1.88 5.36 -4.29
CA GLU A 82 3.13 6.15 -4.24
C GLU A 82 4.36 5.28 -4.00
N GLY A 83 4.21 4.10 -3.37
CA GLY A 83 5.32 3.21 -3.10
C GLY A 83 4.99 2.06 -2.15
N LEU A 84 5.96 1.17 -1.98
CA LEU A 84 5.93 0.04 -1.06
C LEU A 84 6.96 0.26 0.06
N ASN A 85 6.54 0.10 1.31
CA ASN A 85 7.43 -0.14 2.43
C ASN A 85 7.39 -1.63 2.73
N ALA A 86 8.45 -2.36 2.35
CA ALA A 86 8.48 -3.82 2.44
C ALA A 86 8.83 -4.35 3.84
N GLU A 87 9.35 -3.51 4.74
CA GLU A 87 9.79 -3.92 6.07
C GLU A 87 9.53 -2.77 7.07
N MET A 88 8.27 -2.43 7.26
CA MET A 88 7.87 -1.44 8.25
C MET A 88 8.13 -1.99 9.65
N ARG A 89 8.81 -1.22 10.50
CA ARG A 89 9.02 -1.63 11.89
C ARG A 89 7.70 -1.54 12.66
N ARG A 90 7.59 -2.33 13.71
CA ARG A 90 6.38 -2.37 14.55
C ARG A 90 6.07 -1.01 15.17
N GLU A 91 7.09 -0.29 15.60
CA GLU A 91 6.97 1.04 16.20
C GLU A 91 6.38 2.02 15.19
N ASP A 92 6.86 1.99 13.94
CA ASP A 92 6.38 2.85 12.87
C ASP A 92 4.90 2.56 12.56
N LEU A 93 4.47 1.28 12.61
CA LEU A 93 3.05 0.92 12.45
C LEU A 93 2.18 1.42 13.61
N VAL A 94 2.67 1.37 14.85
CA VAL A 94 1.94 1.87 16.02
C VAL A 94 1.78 3.38 15.93
N GLU A 95 2.83 4.11 15.57
CA GLU A 95 2.76 5.55 15.33
C GLU A 95 1.77 5.88 14.22
N LEU A 96 1.88 5.19 13.09
CA LEU A 96 0.95 5.35 11.97
C LEU A 96 -0.50 5.10 12.39
N ASN A 97 -0.76 4.05 13.17
CA ASN A 97 -2.09 3.73 13.68
C ASN A 97 -2.61 4.80 14.65
N ASN A 98 -1.76 5.42 15.48
CA ASN A 98 -2.16 6.46 16.41
C ASN A 98 -2.58 7.76 15.70
N ILE A 99 -2.04 8.02 14.51
CA ILE A 99 -2.35 9.22 13.71
C ILE A 99 -3.34 8.94 12.57
N SER A 100 -3.86 7.71 12.47
CA SER A 100 -4.73 7.30 11.37
C SER A 100 -6.06 6.76 11.90
N LYS A 101 -7.10 6.88 11.07
CA LYS A 101 -8.37 6.20 11.26
C LYS A 101 -8.34 4.85 10.55
N VAL A 102 -8.73 3.79 11.23
CA VAL A 102 -8.97 2.49 10.59
C VAL A 102 -10.25 2.57 9.76
N ILE A 103 -10.17 2.29 8.46
CA ILE A 103 -11.32 2.28 7.55
C ILE A 103 -11.67 0.90 7.01
N TYR A 104 -10.72 -0.04 7.08
CA TYR A 104 -10.94 -1.44 6.77
C TYR A 104 -10.07 -2.29 7.66
N LYS A 105 -10.62 -3.40 8.15
CA LYS A 105 -9.89 -4.42 8.90
C LYS A 105 -10.47 -5.79 8.53
N LYS A 106 -9.61 -6.74 8.19
CA LYS A 106 -10.04 -8.11 7.95
C LYS A 106 -10.48 -8.74 9.28
N LEU A 107 -11.76 -9.10 9.40
CA LEU A 107 -12.23 -9.95 10.49
C LEU A 107 -11.83 -11.39 10.14
N GLY A 108 -11.07 -12.02 11.03
CA GLY A 108 -10.63 -13.42 10.89
C GLY A 108 -11.77 -14.40 11.04
#